data_AF-A0A1G3QJH9-F1
#
_entry.id   AF-A0A1G3QJH9-F1
#
_cell.length_a   1.000
_cell.length_b   1.000
_cell.length_c   1.000
_cell.angle_alpha   90.00
_cell.angle_beta   90.00
_cell.angle_gamma   90.00
#
_symmetry.space_group_name_H-M   'P 1'
#
loop_
_entity.id
_entity.type
_entity.pdbx_description
1 polymer ?
#
loop_
_entity_poly.entity_id
_entity_poly.type
_entity_poly.pdbx_seq_one_letter_code
_entity_poly.pdbx_strand_id
1 'polypeptide(L)'
;MNCNTIHKRFLEMDNRSRIPLSVRIHMLFCSRCRHDIALLNSMLETLKYDSPFVMDRDMSEKIMIEVFQSPVNYEHHISGLKWSVVGLIIVVSMFLIPFSNTFGWLRQYFGRGLELPVSIVLGLLLSIYSLAGIFSNLEELKKFFVNLPKKIH
;
A
#
# COMPACT_ATOMS: atom_id res chain seq x y z
N MET A 1 29.09 18.24 -30.98
CA MET A 1 28.02 18.56 -29.99
C MET A 1 28.05 20.05 -29.74
N ASN A 2 26.88 20.69 -29.72
CA ASN A 2 26.79 22.12 -29.42
C ASN A 2 26.97 22.36 -27.92
N CYS A 3 27.59 23.47 -27.55
CA CYS A 3 27.83 23.84 -26.15
C CYS A 3 26.52 23.87 -25.33
N ASN A 4 25.41 24.35 -25.93
CA ASN A 4 24.08 24.36 -25.29
C ASN A 4 23.58 22.96 -24.92
N THR A 5 23.83 21.96 -25.77
CA THR A 5 23.44 20.58 -25.51
C THR A 5 24.24 19.98 -24.37
N ILE A 6 25.52 20.36 -24.25
CA ILE A 6 26.41 19.92 -23.17
C ILE A 6 26.02 20.55 -21.84
N HIS A 7 25.68 21.85 -21.82
CA HIS A 7 25.20 22.52 -20.61
C HIS A 7 23.87 21.94 -20.14
N LYS A 8 22.92 21.73 -21.05
CA LYS A 8 21.62 21.10 -20.70
C LYS A 8 21.83 19.71 -20.11
N ARG A 9 22.67 18.90 -20.73
CA ARG A 9 22.98 17.54 -20.24
C ARG A 9 23.75 17.55 -18.93
N PHE A 10 24.57 18.57 -18.67
CA PHE A 10 25.23 18.76 -17.38
C PHE A 10 24.22 19.10 -16.28
N LEU A 11 23.28 20.00 -16.55
CA LEU A 11 22.23 20.41 -15.61
C LEU A 11 21.22 19.29 -15.33
N GLU A 12 20.83 18.51 -16.35
CA GLU A 12 19.94 17.35 -16.20
C GLU A 12 20.49 16.29 -15.23
N MET A 13 21.81 16.27 -15.01
CA MET A 13 22.44 15.31 -14.12
C MET A 13 22.48 15.73 -12.65
N ASP A 14 22.14 16.99 -12.32
CA ASP A 14 21.96 17.68 -11.02
C ASP A 14 22.76 17.16 -9.79
N ASN A 15 22.71 15.86 -9.55
CA ASN A 15 23.41 15.08 -8.55
C ASN A 15 24.96 14.95 -8.71
N ARG A 16 25.63 15.64 -9.65
CA ARG A 16 27.11 15.54 -9.86
C ARG A 16 27.61 14.08 -9.98
N SER A 17 26.75 13.16 -10.40
CA SER A 17 27.10 11.76 -10.62
C SER A 17 28.12 11.63 -11.76
N ARG A 18 28.68 10.43 -11.95
CA ARG A 18 29.78 10.17 -12.90
C ARG A 18 29.55 10.88 -14.23
N ILE A 19 30.36 11.91 -14.50
CA ILE A 19 30.23 12.73 -15.70
C ILE A 19 30.34 11.82 -16.94
N PRO A 20 29.33 11.81 -17.82
CA PRO A 20 29.31 10.95 -18.99
C PRO A 20 30.49 11.28 -19.88
N LEU A 21 31.05 10.24 -20.49
CA LEU A 21 32.26 10.34 -21.30
C LEU A 21 32.14 11.38 -22.42
N SER A 22 30.94 11.53 -23.00
CA SER A 22 30.66 12.54 -24.02
C SER A 22 30.88 13.98 -23.54
N VAL A 23 30.50 14.29 -22.29
CA VAL A 23 30.71 15.61 -21.68
C VAL A 23 32.18 15.80 -21.30
N ARG A 24 32.84 14.76 -20.77
CA ARG A 24 34.28 14.79 -20.44
C ARG A 24 35.14 15.10 -21.68
N ILE A 25 34.87 14.41 -22.78
CA ILE A 25 35.58 14.61 -24.05
C ILE A 25 35.35 16.04 -24.55
N HIS A 26 34.11 16.54 -24.53
CA HIS A 26 33.82 17.90 -24.98
C HIS A 26 34.54 18.99 -24.14
N MET A 27 34.64 18.81 -22.83
CA MET A 27 35.38 19.74 -21.95
C MET A 27 36.90 19.76 -22.21
N LEU A 28 37.48 18.68 -22.74
CA LEU A 28 38.89 18.66 -23.14
C LEU A 28 39.15 19.51 -24.38
N PHE A 29 38.17 19.56 -25.30
CA PHE A 29 38.30 20.29 -26.57
C PHE A 29 37.70 21.70 -26.54
N CYS A 30 36.82 22.02 -25.57
CA CYS A 30 36.19 23.33 -25.44
C CYS A 30 36.54 23.99 -24.10
N SER A 31 37.39 25.02 -24.15
CA SER A 31 37.80 25.79 -22.96
C SER A 31 36.65 26.55 -22.32
N ARG A 32 35.69 27.04 -23.11
CA ARG A 32 34.51 27.77 -22.62
C ARG A 32 33.61 26.88 -21.75
N CYS A 33 33.21 25.71 -22.26
CA CYS A 33 32.41 24.77 -21.49
C CYS A 33 33.15 24.26 -20.24
N ARG A 34 34.47 24.11 -20.31
CA ARG A 34 35.29 23.76 -19.14
C ARG A 34 35.21 24.84 -18.06
N HIS A 35 35.31 26.11 -18.43
CA HIS A 35 35.23 27.23 -17.50
C HIS A 35 33.82 27.36 -16.89
N ASP A 36 32.79 27.35 -17.73
CA ASP A 36 31.40 27.52 -17.29
C ASP A 36 30.96 26.41 -16.32
N ILE A 37 31.31 25.16 -16.61
CA ILE A 37 31.01 24.01 -15.74
C ILE A 37 31.84 24.05 -14.44
N ALA A 38 33.10 24.50 -14.50
CA ALA A 38 33.93 24.65 -13.30
C ALA A 38 33.38 25.73 -12.37
N LEU A 39 32.97 26.87 -12.92
CA LEU A 39 32.36 27.98 -12.17
C LEU A 39 31.04 27.55 -11.52
N LEU A 40 30.20 26.82 -12.26
CA LEU A 40 28.94 26.31 -11.73
C LEU A 40 29.17 25.33 -10.58
N ASN A 41 30.15 24.41 -10.72
CA ASN A 41 30.52 23.49 -9.65
C ASN A 41 31.03 24.22 -8.41
N SER A 42 31.86 25.27 -8.56
CA SER A 42 32.36 26.01 -7.40
C SER A 42 31.25 26.72 -6.64
N MET A 43 30.25 27.28 -7.33
CA MET A 43 29.09 27.93 -6.69
C MET A 43 28.17 26.92 -5.98
N LEU A 44 28.02 25.72 -6.54
CA LEU A 44 27.29 24.64 -5.87
C LEU A 44 28.03 24.11 -4.64
N GLU A 45 29.36 24.08 -4.67
CA GLU A 45 30.19 23.69 -3.52
C GLU A 45 30.04 24.69 -2.37
N THR A 46 29.99 26.00 -2.67
CA THR A 46 29.78 27.02 -1.62
C THR A 46 28.42 26.90 -0.95
N LEU A 47 27.36 26.60 -1.72
CA LEU A 47 26.01 26.35 -1.16
C LEU A 47 25.98 25.14 -0.22
N LYS A 48 26.85 24.16 -0.43
CA LYS A 48 26.96 22.98 0.46
C LYS A 48 27.55 23.35 1.82
N TYR A 49 28.52 24.27 1.85
CA TYR A 49 29.22 24.66 3.08
C TYR A 49 28.35 25.50 4.02
N ASP A 50 27.39 26.25 3.46
CA ASP A 50 26.41 27.02 4.24
C ASP A 50 25.31 26.16 4.87
N SER A 51 25.25 24.85 4.55
CA SER A 51 24.28 23.95 5.17
C SER A 51 24.76 23.47 6.54
N PRO A 52 23.93 23.51 7.59
CA PRO A 52 24.31 23.07 8.94
C PRO A 52 24.45 21.54 9.06
N PHE A 53 24.18 20.78 8.01
CA PHE A 53 24.20 19.32 7.99
C PHE A 53 25.06 18.78 6.86
N VAL A 54 26.09 18.00 7.20
CA VAL A 54 26.88 17.27 6.21
C VAL A 54 26.11 16.02 5.78
N MET A 55 25.30 16.11 4.72
CA MET A 55 24.74 14.92 4.10
C MET A 55 25.76 14.26 3.18
N ASP A 56 26.08 13.01 3.49
CA ASP A 56 26.77 12.12 2.56
C ASP A 56 25.78 11.68 1.47
N ARG A 57 26.13 11.90 0.20
CA ARG A 57 25.20 11.77 -0.94
C ARG A 57 24.72 10.34 -1.16
N ASP A 58 25.55 9.37 -0.75
CA ASP A 58 25.25 7.95 -0.89
C ASP A 58 24.27 7.44 0.18
N MET A 59 24.01 8.23 1.23
CA MET A 59 23.05 7.85 2.28
C MET A 59 21.61 7.99 1.80
N SER A 60 21.31 8.86 0.83
CA SER A 60 19.94 9.04 0.33
C SER A 60 19.41 7.79 -0.36
N GLU A 61 20.24 7.11 -1.16
CA GLU A 61 19.87 5.84 -1.80
C GLU A 61 19.72 4.73 -0.77
N LYS A 62 20.65 4.64 0.18
CA LYS A 62 20.60 3.67 1.28
C LYS A 62 19.36 3.86 2.15
N ILE A 63 19.04 5.09 2.54
CA ILE A 63 17.84 5.43 3.31
C ILE A 63 16.58 5.10 2.52
N MET A 64 16.54 5.40 1.22
CA MET A 64 15.39 5.10 0.39
C MET A 64 15.16 3.59 0.29
N ILE A 65 16.22 2.80 0.08
CA ILE A 65 16.15 1.33 0.09
C ILE A 65 15.65 0.84 1.45
N GLU A 66 16.23 1.32 2.54
CA GLU A 66 15.86 0.92 3.90
C GLU A 66 14.39 1.25 4.21
N VAL A 67 13.87 2.41 3.76
CA VAL A 67 12.48 2.80 3.95
C VAL A 67 11.53 1.92 3.13
N PHE A 68 11.84 1.68 1.85
CA PHE A 68 11.03 0.80 0.99
C PHE A 68 11.07 -0.66 1.43
N GLN A 69 12.18 -1.10 2.02
CA GLN A 69 12.33 -2.45 2.54
C GLN A 69 11.88 -2.58 3.99
N SER A 70 11.65 -1.46 4.70
CA SER A 70 11.16 -1.52 6.06
C SER A 70 9.77 -2.17 6.03
N PRO A 71 9.59 -3.30 6.73
CA PRO A 71 8.32 -4.01 6.75
C PRO A 71 7.39 -3.27 7.71
N VAL A 72 6.96 -2.07 7.33
CA VAL A 72 5.86 -1.39 8.03
C VAL A 72 4.56 -2.05 7.59
N ASN A 73 4.39 -3.31 8.00
CA ASN A 73 3.16 -4.07 7.84
C ASN A 73 2.14 -3.51 8.84
N TYR A 74 1.47 -2.44 8.44
CA TYR A 74 0.23 -1.98 9.09
C TYR A 74 -0.97 -2.88 8.79
N GLU A 75 -0.78 -3.99 8.06
CA GLU A 75 -1.83 -4.98 7.83
C GLU A 75 -1.90 -5.97 8.99
N HIS A 76 -2.73 -5.65 9.98
CA HIS A 76 -3.36 -6.69 10.79
C HIS A 76 -4.35 -7.46 9.92
N HIS A 77 -3.84 -8.34 9.06
CA HIS A 77 -4.66 -9.25 8.30
C HIS A 77 -5.27 -10.28 9.26
N ILE A 78 -6.54 -10.10 9.60
CA ILE A 78 -7.30 -11.09 10.35
C ILE A 78 -7.52 -12.27 9.41
N SER A 79 -6.80 -13.37 9.65
CA SER A 79 -6.92 -14.61 8.85
C SER A 79 -8.38 -15.00 8.63
N GLY A 80 -8.72 -15.44 7.41
CA GLY A 80 -10.08 -15.84 7.01
C GLY A 80 -10.69 -16.93 7.89
N LEU A 81 -9.86 -17.73 8.58
CA LEU A 81 -10.32 -18.69 9.59
C LEU A 81 -11.05 -18.01 10.77
N LYS A 82 -10.55 -16.88 11.25
CA LYS A 82 -11.20 -16.12 12.34
C LYS A 82 -12.55 -15.56 11.89
N TRP A 83 -12.63 -15.09 10.64
CA TRP A 83 -13.89 -14.68 10.02
C TRP A 83 -14.88 -15.85 9.91
N SER A 84 -14.43 -17.03 9.50
CA SER A 84 -15.28 -18.22 9.42
C SER A 84 -15.83 -18.64 10.79
N VAL A 85 -15.01 -18.61 11.84
CA VAL A 85 -15.45 -18.91 13.22
C VAL A 85 -16.51 -17.92 13.70
N VAL A 86 -16.30 -16.62 13.48
CA VAL A 86 -17.28 -15.59 13.86
C VAL A 86 -18.58 -15.76 13.06
N GLY A 87 -18.49 -16.05 11.76
CA GLY A 87 -19.65 -16.35 10.92
C GLY A 87 -20.45 -17.54 11.42
N LEU A 88 -19.77 -18.62 11.83
CA LEU A 88 -20.42 -19.80 12.42
C LEU A 88 -21.17 -19.42 13.70
N ILE A 89 -20.56 -18.62 14.58
CA ILE A 89 -21.19 -18.16 15.82
C ILE A 89 -22.45 -17.34 15.52
N ILE A 90 -22.42 -16.46 14.51
CA ILE A 90 -23.59 -15.66 14.11
C ILE A 90 -24.72 -16.56 13.62
N VAL A 91 -24.43 -17.53 12.74
CA VAL A 91 -25.43 -18.46 12.21
C VAL A 91 -26.06 -19.31 13.32
N VAL A 92 -25.24 -19.86 14.22
CA VAL A 92 -25.71 -20.62 15.38
C VAL A 92 -26.59 -19.73 16.27
N SER A 93 -26.15 -18.51 16.54
CA SER A 93 -26.92 -17.55 17.34
C SER A 93 -28.28 -17.24 16.71
N MET A 94 -28.33 -16.98 15.40
CA MET A 94 -29.58 -16.77 14.65
C MET A 94 -30.52 -17.96 14.77
N PHE A 95 -30.00 -19.18 14.74
CA PHE A 95 -30.80 -20.39 14.89
C PHE A 95 -31.35 -20.56 16.31
N LEU A 96 -30.60 -20.13 17.34
CA LEU A 96 -30.99 -20.26 18.74
C LEU A 96 -31.96 -19.16 19.22
N ILE A 97 -31.90 -17.96 18.65
CA ILE A 97 -32.80 -16.84 19.00
C ILE A 97 -34.30 -17.22 19.04
N PRO A 98 -34.87 -17.91 18.04
CA PRO A 98 -36.29 -18.28 18.08
C PRO A 98 -36.65 -19.29 19.19
N PHE A 99 -35.67 -20.01 19.73
CA PHE A 99 -35.85 -20.93 20.87
C PHE A 99 -35.63 -20.24 22.23
N SER A 100 -35.23 -18.98 22.24
CA SER A 100 -35.00 -18.25 23.50
C SER A 100 -36.32 -17.88 24.20
N ASN A 101 -36.31 -17.97 25.53
CA ASN A 101 -37.46 -17.57 26.36
C ASN A 101 -37.85 -16.10 26.14
N THR A 102 -36.86 -15.25 25.87
CA THR A 102 -37.06 -13.83 25.54
C THR A 102 -37.90 -13.65 24.29
N PHE A 103 -37.67 -14.45 23.25
CA PHE A 103 -38.45 -14.39 22.01
C PHE A 103 -39.88 -14.92 22.22
N GLY A 104 -40.05 -15.94 23.06
CA GLY A 104 -41.36 -16.43 23.50
C GLY A 104 -42.19 -15.36 24.21
N TRP A 105 -41.58 -14.64 25.16
CA TRP A 105 -42.21 -13.52 25.86
C TRP A 105 -42.59 -12.38 24.90
N LEU A 106 -41.69 -12.03 23.99
CA LEU A 106 -41.91 -10.97 23.00
C LEU A 106 -43.05 -11.32 22.03
N ARG A 107 -43.13 -12.59 21.60
CA ARG A 107 -44.22 -13.13 20.78
C ARG A 107 -45.56 -13.14 21.51
N GLN A 108 -45.56 -13.32 22.83
CA GLN A 108 -46.77 -13.30 23.65
C GLN A 108 -47.32 -11.87 23.81
N TYR A 109 -46.46 -10.84 23.85
CA TYR A 109 -46.88 -9.45 23.99
C TYR A 109 -47.28 -8.79 22.66
N PHE A 110 -46.53 -9.03 21.58
CA PHE A 110 -46.76 -8.39 20.27
C PHE A 110 -47.49 -9.29 19.25
N GLY A 111 -47.74 -10.55 19.59
CA GLY A 111 -48.38 -11.53 18.72
C GLY A 111 -47.45 -12.10 17.64
N ARG A 112 -48.00 -12.97 16.78
CA ARG A 112 -47.24 -13.66 15.71
C ARG A 112 -46.68 -12.72 14.63
N GLY A 113 -47.14 -11.47 14.57
CA GLY A 113 -46.70 -10.50 13.55
C GLY A 113 -45.23 -10.08 13.65
N LEU A 114 -44.57 -10.32 14.79
CA LEU A 114 -43.20 -9.87 15.04
C LEU A 114 -42.12 -10.85 14.54
N GLU A 115 -42.50 -12.09 14.23
CA GLU A 115 -41.60 -13.14 13.74
C GLU A 115 -41.01 -12.78 12.36
N LEU A 116 -41.86 -12.23 11.49
CA LEU A 116 -41.51 -11.85 10.13
C LEU A 116 -40.49 -10.70 10.06
N PRO A 117 -40.71 -9.52 10.69
CA PRO A 117 -39.74 -8.43 10.67
C PRO A 117 -38.41 -8.79 11.36
N VAL A 118 -38.44 -9.60 12.43
CA VAL A 118 -37.18 -10.03 13.09
C VAL A 118 -36.35 -10.92 12.18
N SER A 119 -36.99 -11.87 11.48
CA SER A 119 -36.27 -12.72 10.51
C SER A 119 -35.63 -11.91 9.38
N ILE A 120 -36.31 -10.86 8.90
CA ILE A 120 -35.80 -9.94 7.87
C ILE A 120 -34.56 -9.20 8.39
N VAL A 121 -34.62 -8.62 9.59
CA VAL A 121 -33.49 -7.87 10.17
C VAL A 121 -32.28 -8.78 10.39
N LEU A 122 -32.48 -9.98 10.93
CA LEU A 122 -31.41 -10.95 11.13
C LEU A 122 -30.77 -11.36 9.79
N GLY A 123 -31.58 -11.62 8.76
CA GLY A 123 -31.07 -11.95 7.42
C GLY A 123 -30.28 -10.80 6.78
N LEU A 124 -30.69 -9.56 7.02
CA LEU A 124 -30.01 -8.36 6.53
C LEU A 124 -28.64 -8.19 7.21
N LEU A 125 -28.58 -8.38 8.54
CA LEU A 125 -27.32 -8.36 9.30
C LEU A 125 -26.36 -9.46 8.81
N LEU A 126 -26.85 -10.67 8.58
CA LEU A 126 -26.05 -11.77 8.05
C LEU A 126 -25.51 -11.46 6.65
N SER A 127 -26.32 -10.82 5.81
CA SER A 127 -25.92 -10.42 4.46
C SER A 127 -24.81 -9.37 4.48
N ILE A 128 -24.93 -8.33 5.32
CA ILE A 128 -23.90 -7.30 5.51
C ILE A 128 -22.60 -7.94 6.04
N TYR A 129 -22.72 -8.83 7.03
CA TYR A 129 -21.58 -9.54 7.60
C TYR A 129 -20.86 -10.38 6.54
N SER A 130 -21.61 -11.13 5.73
CA SER A 130 -21.08 -11.97 4.66
C SER A 130 -20.37 -11.12 3.61
N LEU A 131 -20.96 -9.98 3.23
CA LEU A 131 -20.35 -9.04 2.29
C LEU A 131 -19.00 -8.53 2.81
N ALA A 132 -18.95 -8.07 4.06
CA ALA A 132 -17.74 -7.58 4.69
C ALA A 132 -16.65 -8.66 4.78
N GLY A 133 -17.05 -9.91 5.11
CA GLY A 133 -16.14 -11.05 5.16
C GLY A 133 -15.53 -11.40 3.79
N ILE A 134 -16.33 -11.33 2.72
CA ILE A 134 -15.86 -11.58 1.34
C ILE A 134 -14.88 -10.49 0.90
N PHE A 135 -15.22 -9.21 1.10
CA PHE A 135 -14.32 -8.11 0.72
C PHE A 135 -13.01 -8.13 1.49
N SER A 136 -13.05 -8.44 2.79
CA SER A 136 -11.85 -8.46 3.64
C SER A 136 -10.91 -9.63 3.35
N ASN A 137 -11.41 -10.73 2.77
CA ASN A 137 -10.63 -11.95 2.53
C ASN A 137 -10.58 -12.34 1.05
N LEU A 138 -10.77 -11.37 0.13
CA LEU A 138 -10.92 -11.63 -1.30
C LEU A 138 -9.67 -12.31 -1.90
N GLU A 139 -8.49 -11.97 -1.40
CA GLU A 139 -7.23 -12.59 -1.83
C GLU A 139 -7.09 -14.05 -1.35
N GLU A 140 -7.47 -14.33 -0.09
CA GLU A 140 -7.48 -15.69 0.46
C GLU A 140 -8.52 -16.56 -0.26
N LEU A 141 -9.71 -16.02 -0.52
CA LEU A 141 -10.77 -16.68 -1.30
C LEU A 141 -10.31 -16.98 -2.73
N LYS A 142 -9.62 -16.04 -3.39
CA LYS A 142 -9.05 -16.25 -4.72
C LYS A 142 -8.01 -17.37 -4.70
N LYS A 143 -7.11 -17.38 -3.72
CA LYS A 143 -6.10 -18.46 -3.55
C LYS A 143 -6.78 -19.80 -3.29
N PHE A 144 -7.81 -19.85 -2.44
CA PHE A 144 -8.59 -21.06 -2.16
C PHE A 144 -9.28 -21.60 -3.42
N PHE A 145 -9.91 -20.74 -4.21
CA PHE A 145 -10.61 -21.16 -5.44
C PHE A 145 -9.64 -21.66 -6.52
N VAL A 146 -8.46 -21.05 -6.64
CA VAL A 146 -7.40 -21.48 -7.58
C VAL A 146 -6.77 -22.81 -7.14
N ASN A 147 -6.55 -22.99 -5.83
CA ASN A 147 -5.98 -24.22 -5.27
C ASN A 147 -7.00 -25.35 -5.09
N LEU A 148 -8.29 -25.10 -5.34
CA LEU A 148 -9.31 -26.14 -5.27
C LEU A 148 -9.06 -27.12 -6.43
N PRO A 149 -8.69 -28.39 -6.15
CA PRO A 149 -8.42 -29.33 -7.22
C PRO A 149 -9.69 -29.47 -8.06
N LYS A 150 -9.58 -29.21 -9.37
CA LYS A 150 -10.56 -29.62 -10.40
C LYS A 150 -10.74 -31.14 -10.31
N LYS A 151 -11.56 -31.60 -9.37
CA LYS A 151 -11.91 -33.01 -9.21
C LYS A 151 -13.42 -33.15 -9.15
N ILE A 152 -14.11 -32.42 -10.02
CA ILE A 152 -15.50 -32.68 -10.40
C ILE A 152 -15.63 -32.31 -11.89
N HIS A 153 -15.12 -33.19 -12.76
CA HIS A 153 -15.72 -33.52 -14.04
C HIS A 153 -15.07 -34.79 -14.60
#